data_AF-A0A0C3D7A8-F1
#
_entry.id   AF-A0A0C3D7A8-F1
#
_cell.length_a   1.000
_cell.length_b   1.000
_cell.length_c   1.000
_cell.angle_alpha   90.00
_cell.angle_beta   90.00
_cell.angle_gamma   90.00
#
_symmetry.space_group_name_H-M   'P 1'
#
loop_
_entity.id
_entity.type
_entity.pdbx_description
1 polymer ?
#
loop_
_entity_poly.entity_id
_entity_poly.type
_entity_poly.pdbx_seq_one_letter_code
_entity_poly.pdbx_strand_id
1 'polypeptide(L)' 'TGEKFRISHRQIPIVPGWAFTDYKAQGTSLRTAIVDLASTRNVQHAYVMLS' A
#
# COMPACT_ATOMS: atom_id res chain seq x y z
N THR A 1 30.03 15.68 -13.46
CA THR A 1 29.17 16.51 -12.61
C THR A 1 27.72 16.18 -12.92
N GLY A 2 27.06 15.37 -12.09
CA GLY A 2 25.68 14.95 -12.35
C GLY A 2 24.68 16.05 -11.99
N GLU A 3 23.73 16.33 -12.87
CA GLU A 3 22.67 17.32 -12.65
C GLU A 3 21.74 16.87 -11.51
N LYS A 4 21.46 17.81 -10.58
CA LYS A 4 20.50 17.58 -9.49
C LYS A 4 19.10 17.95 -9.96
N PHE A 5 18.29 16.94 -10.29
CA PHE A 5 16.88 17.13 -10.59
C PHE A 5 16.06 17.22 -9.31
N ARG A 6 15.15 18.20 -9.24
CA ARG A 6 14.18 18.36 -8.16
C ARG A 6 12.77 18.38 -8.75
N ILE A 7 11.96 17.40 -8.35
CA ILE A 7 10.56 17.28 -8.78
C ILE A 7 9.67 17.73 -7.62
N SER A 8 8.63 18.52 -7.90
CA SER A 8 7.62 18.94 -6.92
C SER A 8 6.21 18.66 -7.44
N HIS A 9 5.31 18.35 -6.51
CA HIS A 9 3.90 18.07 -6.80
C HIS A 9 3.02 18.76 -5.76
N ARG A 10 1.96 19.44 -6.20
CA ARG A 10 0.99 20.12 -5.31
C ARG A 10 -0.37 19.46 -5.49
N GLN A 11 -0.85 18.82 -4.42
CA GLN A 11 -2.13 18.13 -4.41
C GLN A 11 -2.72 18.14 -2.99
N ILE A 12 -4.04 17.99 -2.89
CA ILE A 12 -4.72 17.80 -1.61
C ILE A 12 -4.22 16.49 -0.98
N PRO A 13 -3.74 16.46 0.28
CA PRO A 13 -3.11 15.30 0.88
C PRO A 13 -4.14 14.27 1.37
N ILE A 14 -5.02 13.84 0.47
CA ILE A 14 -6.07 12.85 0.74
C ILE A 14 -5.98 11.69 -0.26
N VAL A 15 -6.20 10.49 0.24
CA VAL A 15 -6.34 9.26 -0.55
C VAL A 15 -7.58 8.51 -0.04
N PRO A 16 -8.29 7.76 -0.89
CA PRO A 16 -9.37 6.89 -0.44
C PRO A 16 -8.85 5.90 0.62
N GLY A 17 -9.51 5.84 1.78
CA GLY A 17 -9.06 5.07 2.95
C GLY A 17 -9.69 3.69 3.11
N TRP A 18 -10.40 3.18 2.09
CA TRP A 18 -11.11 1.90 2.16
C TRP A 18 -10.40 0.75 1.43
N ALA A 19 -9.46 1.07 0.53
CA ALA A 19 -8.73 0.08 -0.24
C ALA A 19 -7.23 0.36 -0.09
N PHE A 20 -6.49 -0.68 0.31
CA PHE A 20 -5.06 -0.61 0.56
C PHE A 20 -4.36 -1.67 -0.26
N THR A 21 -3.14 -1.37 -0.68
CA THR A 21 -2.20 -2.44 -1.02
C THR A 21 -1.73 -3.09 0.28
N ASP A 22 -1.33 -4.35 0.19
CA ASP A 22 -0.67 -5.09 1.28
C ASP A 22 0.49 -4.28 1.91
N TYR A 23 1.30 -3.62 1.08
CA TYR A 23 2.39 -2.75 1.55
C TYR A 23 1.90 -1.58 2.43
N LYS A 24 0.74 -0.99 2.11
CA LYS A 24 0.17 0.12 2.88
C LYS A 24 -0.60 -0.36 4.11
N ALA A 25 -1.09 -1.60 4.09
CA ALA A 25 -1.79 -2.22 5.22
C ALA A 25 -0.83 -2.84 6.25
N GLN A 26 0.42 -3.12 5.87
CA GLN A 26 1.41 -3.76 6.76
C GLN A 26 1.59 -2.99 8.08
N GLY A 27 1.48 -3.71 9.19
CA GLY A 27 1.62 -3.14 10.54
C GLY A 27 0.39 -2.39 11.05
N THR A 28 -0.72 -2.43 10.32
CA THR A 28 -2.02 -1.91 10.78
C THR A 28 -2.88 -3.03 11.35
N SER A 29 -3.84 -2.70 12.21
CA SER A 29 -4.85 -3.65 12.70
C SER A 29 -6.21 -3.28 12.11
N LEU A 30 -6.73 -4.13 11.22
CA LEU A 30 -8.03 -3.96 10.59
C LEU A 30 -9.04 -4.89 11.25
N ARG A 31 -10.08 -4.32 11.89
CA ARG A 31 -11.13 -5.13 12.54
C ARG A 31 -11.90 -6.01 11.56
N THR A 32 -12.09 -5.51 10.34
CA THR A 32 -12.78 -6.19 9.25
C THR A 32 -12.06 -5.86 7.95
N ALA A 33 -11.70 -6.87 7.17
CA ALA A 33 -11.03 -6.71 5.88
C ALA A 33 -11.61 -7.68 4.85
N ILE A 34 -11.66 -7.24 3.59
CA ILE A 34 -11.88 -8.11 2.42
C ILE A 34 -10.55 -8.16 1.67
N VAL A 35 -10.05 -9.36 1.42
CA VAL A 35 -8.74 -9.59 0.80
C VAL A 35 -8.90 -10.33 -0.52
N ASP A 36 -8.23 -9.84 -1.57
CA ASP A 36 -8.10 -10.56 -2.84
C ASP A 36 -6.82 -11.39 -2.80
N LEU A 37 -6.96 -12.69 -2.51
CA LEU A 37 -5.82 -13.60 -2.49
C LEU A 37 -5.42 -14.09 -3.88
N ALA A 38 -6.30 -14.00 -4.88
CA ALA A 38 -6.06 -14.53 -6.22
C ALA A 38 -5.03 -13.68 -6.98
N SER A 39 -4.98 -12.37 -6.75
CA SER A 39 -3.99 -11.47 -7.36
C SER A 39 -2.64 -11.42 -6.62
N THR A 40 -2.49 -12.19 -5.54
CA THR A 40 -1.27 -12.16 -4.71
C THR A 40 -0.06 -12.68 -5.49
N ARG A 41 1.05 -11.95 -5.42
CA ARG A 41 2.28 -12.30 -6.16
C ARG A 41 3.11 -13.41 -5.52
N ASN A 42 3.08 -13.53 -4.18
CA ASN A 42 3.80 -14.57 -3.44
C ASN A 42 3.22 -14.76 -2.03
N VAL A 43 3.69 -15.79 -1.33
CA VAL A 43 3.21 -16.17 0.01
C VAL A 43 3.47 -15.09 1.08
N GLN A 44 4.52 -14.27 0.94
CA GLN A 44 4.83 -13.22 1.91
C GLN A 44 3.78 -12.10 1.87
N HIS A 45 3.31 -11.73 0.68
CA HIS A 45 2.23 -10.75 0.55
C HIS A 45 0.91 -11.31 1.10
N ALA A 46 0.61 -12.59 0.86
CA ALA A 46 -0.57 -13.24 1.43
C ALA A 46 -0.53 -13.22 2.96
N TYR A 47 0.65 -13.47 3.55
CA TYR A 47 0.83 -13.41 5.00
C TYR A 47 0.49 -12.02 5.55
N VAL A 48 1.03 -10.95 4.97
CA VAL A 48 0.74 -9.57 5.39
C VAL A 48 -0.74 -9.21 5.26
N MET A 49 -1.43 -9.73 4.25
CA MET A 49 -2.86 -9.48 4.05
C MET A 49 -3.75 -10.20 5.07
N LEU A 50 -3.28 -11.32 5.64
CA LEU A 50 -4.06 -12.18 6.54
C LEU A 50 -3.75 -11.97 8.03
N SER A 51 -2.57 -11.43 8.37
CA SER A 51 -2.10 -11.22 9.75
C SER A 51 -2.45 -9.84 10.29
#